data_AF-A0A942DSJ8-F1
#
_entry.id   AF-A0A942DSJ8-F1
#
_cell.length_a   1.000
_cell.length_b   1.000
_cell.length_c   1.000
_cell.angle_alpha   90.00
_cell.angle_beta   90.00
_cell.angle_gamma   90.00
#
_symmetry.space_group_name_H-M   'P 1'
#
loop_
_entity.id
_entity.type
_entity.pdbx_description
1 polymer ?
#
loop_
_entity_poly.entity_id
_entity_poly.type
_entity_poly.pdbx_seq_one_letter_code
_entity_poly.pdbx_strand_id
1 'polypeptide(L)'
;MKILWLVLALLLTMTSVRAAEPAGLDMSEPPFWLSSYDEFKDLSKEQKAFYIGKLGPALEQIPSLKSMKKDQLLGASKNEEAWSELRKKVYASCKDKSVIKTCENFSAIRVQALELGSPRKK
;
A
#
# COMPACT_ATOMS: atom_id res chain seq x y z
N MET A 1 29.39 -35.15 -43.94
CA MET A 1 29.87 -35.00 -42.55
C MET A 1 30.00 -33.53 -42.23
N LYS A 2 29.60 -33.17 -41.00
CA LYS A 2 29.76 -31.89 -40.29
C LYS A 2 28.55 -30.92 -40.31
N ILE A 3 27.83 -30.99 -39.18
CA ILE A 3 27.31 -29.86 -38.40
C ILE A 3 26.03 -29.25 -39.03
N LEU A 4 24.80 -29.78 -38.82
CA LEU A 4 24.01 -29.82 -37.57
C LEU A 4 24.33 -28.64 -36.65
N TRP A 5 23.33 -27.94 -36.12
CA TRP A 5 23.41 -26.79 -35.21
C TRP A 5 23.31 -25.40 -35.86
N LEU A 6 22.07 -24.96 -36.08
CA LEU A 6 21.66 -23.55 -35.91
C LEU A 6 20.12 -23.50 -35.77
N VAL A 7 19.61 -24.26 -34.79
CA VAL A 7 18.27 -24.10 -34.22
C VAL A 7 18.47 -23.95 -32.72
N LEU A 8 18.70 -22.72 -32.26
CA LEU A 8 18.72 -22.24 -30.87
C LEU A 8 19.39 -20.85 -30.94
N ALA A 9 18.88 -19.72 -30.48
CA ALA A 9 17.82 -19.48 -29.54
C ALA A 9 17.27 -18.08 -29.85
N LEU A 10 15.98 -17.98 -30.15
CA LEU A 10 15.24 -16.72 -30.10
C LEU A 10 14.13 -16.91 -29.06
N LEU A 11 14.55 -17.16 -27.82
CA LEU A 11 13.67 -17.37 -26.68
C LEU A 11 13.82 -16.19 -25.73
N LEU A 12 12.81 -15.34 -25.77
CA LEU A 12 12.26 -14.62 -24.63
C LEU A 12 13.27 -14.11 -23.59
N THR A 13 13.84 -12.94 -23.84
CA THR A 13 14.10 -12.02 -22.73
C THR A 13 12.86 -11.17 -22.53
N MET A 14 11.78 -11.81 -22.04
CA MET A 14 10.86 -11.10 -21.17
C MET A 14 11.68 -10.72 -19.94
N THR A 15 12.27 -9.53 -19.97
CA THR A 15 12.76 -8.86 -18.79
C THR A 15 11.55 -8.59 -17.91
N SER A 16 11.20 -9.57 -17.08
CA SER A 16 10.47 -9.28 -15.85
C SER A 16 11.30 -8.24 -15.14
N VAL A 17 10.88 -6.98 -15.25
CA VAL A 17 11.26 -5.91 -14.33
C VAL A 17 10.75 -6.37 -12.98
N ARG A 18 11.55 -7.21 -12.33
CA ARG A 18 11.39 -7.55 -10.92
C ARG A 18 11.68 -6.24 -10.23
N ALA A 19 10.63 -5.51 -9.88
CA ALA A 19 10.71 -4.34 -9.05
C ALA A 19 11.63 -4.70 -7.88
N ALA A 20 12.78 -4.05 -7.81
CA ALA A 20 13.74 -4.28 -6.75
C ALA A 20 13.02 -3.96 -5.44
N GLU A 21 12.66 -5.00 -4.68
CA GLU A 21 12.12 -4.83 -3.35
C GLU A 21 13.20 -4.12 -2.54
N PRO A 22 12.94 -2.90 -2.03
CA PRO A 22 13.95 -2.17 -1.27
C PRO A 22 14.33 -3.01 -0.05
N ALA A 23 15.61 -3.39 0.00
CA ALA A 23 16.18 -4.09 1.14
C ALA A 23 15.86 -3.32 2.43
N GLY A 24 15.17 -3.98 3.36
CA GLY A 24 14.92 -3.47 4.72
C GLY A 24 13.90 -2.34 4.84
N LEU A 25 12.67 -2.52 4.37
CA LEU A 25 11.55 -1.71 4.86
C LEU A 25 11.16 -2.18 6.27
N ASP A 26 11.71 -1.55 7.30
CA ASP A 26 11.22 -1.76 8.66
C ASP A 26 9.92 -0.94 8.87
N MET A 27 8.80 -1.65 8.90
CA MET A 27 7.47 -1.10 9.17
C MET A 27 7.02 -1.39 10.62
N SER A 28 7.93 -1.88 11.46
CA SER A 28 7.71 -2.19 12.87
C SER A 28 7.89 -0.95 13.75
N GLU A 29 8.53 0.09 13.21
CA GLU A 29 8.74 1.38 13.88
C GLU A 29 7.86 2.49 13.29
N PRO A 30 7.52 3.52 14.09
CA PRO A 30 6.81 4.69 13.59
C PRO A 30 7.65 5.46 12.55
N PRO A 31 7.01 6.21 11.64
CA PRO A 31 5.57 6.50 11.57
C PRO A 31 4.74 5.42 10.87
N PHE A 32 3.67 4.99 11.54
CA PHE A 32 2.70 4.02 11.03
C PHE A 32 1.60 4.69 10.18
N TRP A 33 1.92 5.03 8.93
CA TRP A 33 1.03 5.76 8.02
C TRP A 33 -0.32 5.07 7.77
N LEU A 34 -0.31 3.73 7.69
CA LEU A 34 -1.51 2.91 7.52
C LEU A 34 -1.65 1.91 8.66
N SER A 35 -2.90 1.55 8.96
CA SER A 35 -3.23 0.49 9.90
C SER A 35 -2.62 -0.84 9.48
N SER A 36 -2.22 -1.68 10.46
CA SER A 36 -1.95 -3.09 10.17
C SER A 36 -3.23 -3.78 9.67
N TYR A 37 -3.09 -4.97 9.07
CA TYR A 37 -4.29 -5.71 8.66
C TYR A 37 -5.15 -6.08 9.85
N ASP A 38 -4.55 -6.52 10.96
CA ASP A 38 -5.28 -6.84 12.20
C ASP A 38 -6.01 -5.62 12.75
N GLU A 39 -5.35 -4.46 12.84
CA GLU A 39 -6.00 -3.22 13.28
C GLU A 39 -7.15 -2.84 12.34
N PHE A 40 -6.95 -2.94 11.02
CA PHE A 40 -8.01 -2.69 10.04
C PHE A 40 -9.18 -3.67 10.18
N LYS A 41 -8.89 -4.96 10.38
CA LYS A 41 -9.88 -6.04 10.49
C LYS A 41 -10.75 -5.86 11.73
N ASP A 42 -10.20 -5.33 12.81
CA ASP A 42 -10.92 -5.12 14.06
C ASP A 42 -11.78 -3.84 14.07
N LEU A 43 -11.60 -2.95 13.09
CA LEU A 43 -12.49 -1.79 12.91
C LEU A 43 -13.95 -2.22 12.66
N SER A 44 -14.88 -1.46 13.23
CA SER A 44 -16.31 -1.57 12.94
C SER A 44 -16.61 -1.27 11.46
N LYS A 45 -17.80 -1.65 10.99
CA LYS A 45 -18.22 -1.38 9.60
C LYS A 45 -18.18 0.12 9.27
N GLU A 46 -18.59 0.97 10.20
CA GLU A 46 -18.59 2.43 10.03
C GLU A 46 -17.18 3.00 10.00
N GLN A 47 -16.31 2.53 10.90
CA GLN A 47 -14.91 2.91 10.94
C GLN A 47 -14.18 2.51 9.65
N LYS A 48 -14.42 1.30 9.14
CA LYS A 48 -13.88 0.83 7.84
C LYS A 48 -14.38 1.69 6.68
N ALA A 49 -15.68 2.00 6.64
CA ALA A 49 -16.26 2.83 5.59
C ALA A 49 -15.66 4.24 5.60
N PHE A 50 -15.53 4.85 6.78
CA PHE A 50 -14.84 6.14 6.94
C PHE A 50 -13.38 6.05 6.49
N TYR A 51 -12.64 5.06 7.00
CA TYR A 51 -11.21 4.92 6.75
C TYR A 51 -10.91 4.78 5.25
N ILE A 52 -11.58 3.83 4.57
CA ILE A 52 -11.41 3.63 3.13
C ILE A 52 -11.89 4.84 2.33
N GLY A 53 -13.00 5.46 2.74
CA GLY A 53 -13.56 6.63 2.07
C GLY A 53 -12.65 7.87 2.10
N LYS A 54 -11.87 8.04 3.17
CA LYS A 54 -10.87 9.11 3.30
C LYS A 54 -9.52 8.75 2.72
N LEU A 55 -9.10 7.50 2.89
CA LEU A 55 -7.80 7.03 2.46
C LEU A 55 -7.65 7.01 0.94
N GLY A 56 -8.68 6.59 0.20
CA GLY A 56 -8.65 6.52 -1.27
C GLY A 56 -8.26 7.86 -1.93
N PRO A 57 -9.01 8.95 -1.71
CA PRO A 57 -8.67 10.27 -2.27
C PRO A 57 -7.31 10.80 -1.80
N ALA A 58 -6.88 10.44 -0.58
CA ALA A 58 -5.59 10.87 -0.05
C ALA A 58 -4.42 10.16 -0.75
N LEU A 59 -4.56 8.87 -1.08
CA LEU A 59 -3.56 8.11 -1.85
C LEU A 59 -3.38 8.67 -3.25
N GLU A 60 -4.45 9.17 -3.89
CA GLU A 60 -4.39 9.77 -5.22
C GLU A 60 -3.52 11.05 -5.30
N GLN A 61 -3.27 11.70 -4.15
CA GLN A 61 -2.42 12.89 -4.06
C GLN A 61 -0.92 12.56 -4.12
N ILE A 62 -0.55 11.29 -3.92
CA ILE A 62 0.84 10.85 -4.03
C ILE A 62 1.08 10.30 -5.44
N PRO A 63 2.00 10.89 -6.24
CA PRO A 63 2.19 10.51 -7.64
C PRO A 63 2.44 9.01 -7.87
N SER A 64 3.23 8.37 -7.00
CA SER A 64 3.55 6.93 -7.06
C SER A 64 2.39 6.01 -6.67
N LEU A 65 1.32 6.56 -6.08
CA LEU A 65 0.15 5.83 -5.63
C LEU A 65 -1.13 6.23 -6.41
N LYS A 66 -1.04 7.19 -7.33
CA LYS A 66 -2.18 7.71 -8.10
C LYS A 66 -2.92 6.65 -8.92
N SER A 67 -2.25 5.56 -9.28
CA SER A 67 -2.88 4.43 -9.98
C SER A 67 -3.78 3.58 -9.07
N MET A 68 -3.68 3.77 -7.75
CA MET A 68 -4.41 3.01 -6.75
C MET A 68 -5.84 3.48 -6.62
N LYS A 69 -6.71 2.87 -7.43
CA LYS A 69 -8.13 3.20 -7.44
C LYS A 69 -8.84 2.66 -6.21
N LYS A 70 -9.99 3.24 -5.90
CA LYS A 70 -10.91 2.78 -4.84
C LYS A 70 -11.15 1.27 -4.86
N ASP A 71 -11.31 0.66 -6.03
CA ASP A 71 -11.56 -0.78 -6.15
C ASP A 71 -10.36 -1.63 -5.74
N GLN A 72 -9.14 -1.16 -6.01
CA GLN A 72 -7.92 -1.84 -5.56
C GLN A 72 -7.75 -1.72 -4.05
N LEU A 73 -8.08 -0.57 -3.48
CA LEU A 73 -8.10 -0.36 -2.03
C LEU A 73 -9.15 -1.24 -1.35
N LEU A 74 -10.34 -1.37 -1.94
CA LEU A 74 -11.41 -2.27 -1.48
C LEU A 74 -11.07 -3.75 -1.68
N GLY A 75 -10.28 -4.09 -2.69
CA GLY A 75 -9.75 -5.43 -2.88
C GLY A 75 -8.71 -5.77 -1.81
N ALA A 76 -7.75 -4.86 -1.61
CA ALA A 76 -6.71 -5.00 -0.59
C ALA A 76 -7.29 -5.12 0.82
N SER A 77 -8.36 -4.39 1.14
CA SER A 77 -8.99 -4.45 2.46
C SER A 77 -9.60 -5.81 2.83
N LYS A 78 -9.78 -6.70 1.85
CA LYS A 78 -10.33 -8.05 2.05
C LYS A 78 -9.26 -9.13 2.18
N ASN A 79 -7.99 -8.81 1.96
CA ASN A 79 -6.91 -9.78 1.89
C ASN A 79 -5.65 -9.23 2.57
N GLU A 80 -5.12 -9.95 3.56
CA GLU A 80 -3.98 -9.52 4.37
C GLU A 80 -2.72 -9.24 3.53
N GLU A 81 -2.39 -10.11 2.59
CA GLU A 81 -1.22 -9.97 1.73
C GLU A 81 -1.32 -8.70 0.88
N ALA A 82 -2.47 -8.50 0.21
CA ALA A 82 -2.71 -7.30 -0.60
C ALA A 82 -2.72 -6.02 0.25
N TRP A 83 -3.22 -6.08 1.49
CA TRP A 83 -3.13 -4.97 2.44
C TRP A 83 -1.68 -4.69 2.86
N SER A 84 -0.89 -5.74 3.11
CA SER A 84 0.53 -5.61 3.44
C SER A 84 1.33 -4.99 2.30
N GLU A 85 1.08 -5.42 1.06
CA GLU A 85 1.70 -4.83 -0.14
C GLU A 85 1.32 -3.36 -0.35
N LEU A 86 0.07 -3.01 -0.06
CA LEU A 86 -0.37 -1.61 0.00
C LEU A 86 0.44 -0.82 1.03
N ARG A 87 0.59 -1.34 2.25
CA ARG A 87 1.35 -0.68 3.32
C ARG A 87 2.81 -0.47 2.93
N LYS A 88 3.46 -1.48 2.34
CA LYS A 88 4.84 -1.37 1.84
C LYS A 88 4.98 -0.26 0.81
N LYS A 89 4.07 -0.19 -0.17
CA LYS A 89 4.06 0.86 -1.21
C LYS A 89 3.90 2.25 -0.60
N VAL A 90 2.93 2.42 0.30
CA VAL A 90 2.74 3.70 1.01
C VAL A 90 3.99 4.08 1.80
N TYR A 91 4.56 3.14 2.55
CA TYR A 91 5.74 3.37 3.35
C TYR A 91 6.94 3.79 2.49
N ALA A 92 7.15 3.11 1.36
CA ALA A 92 8.19 3.47 0.39
C ALA A 92 7.97 4.87 -0.20
N SER A 93 6.72 5.21 -0.58
CA SER A 93 6.38 6.54 -1.10
C SER A 93 6.58 7.64 -0.07
N CYS A 94 6.28 7.36 1.20
CA CYS A 94 6.40 8.31 2.29
C CYS A 94 7.83 8.55 2.79
N LYS A 95 8.82 7.86 2.22
CA LYS A 95 10.24 8.21 2.43
C LYS A 95 10.64 9.50 1.70
N ASP A 96 9.89 9.90 0.67
CA ASP A 96 10.12 11.16 -0.01
C ASP A 96 9.58 12.33 0.83
N LYS A 97 10.48 13.25 1.21
CA LYS A 97 10.15 14.44 1.99
C LYS A 97 9.17 15.38 1.27
N SER A 98 9.09 15.33 -0.06
CA SER A 98 8.19 16.18 -0.84
C SER A 98 6.71 15.89 -0.58
N VAL A 99 6.38 14.65 -0.20
CA VAL A 99 5.01 14.18 0.05
C VAL A 99 4.71 13.89 1.52
N ILE A 100 5.65 14.19 2.43
CA ILE A 100 5.54 13.81 3.85
C ILE A 100 4.28 14.36 4.52
N LYS A 101 3.87 15.58 4.20
CA LYS A 101 2.62 16.19 4.73
C LYS A 101 1.37 15.41 4.30
N THR A 102 1.37 14.89 3.08
CA THR A 102 0.29 14.02 2.60
C THR A 102 0.31 12.69 3.33
N CYS A 103 1.48 12.15 3.64
CA CYS A 103 1.63 10.94 4.45
C CYS A 103 1.17 11.14 5.90
N GLU A 104 1.44 12.29 6.52
CA GLU A 104 0.92 12.68 7.84
C GLU A 104 -0.61 12.65 7.89
N ASN A 105 -1.26 13.02 6.79
CA ASN A 105 -2.72 12.89 6.67
C ASN A 105 -3.19 11.42 6.74
N PHE A 106 -2.41 10.45 6.27
CA PHE A 106 -2.77 9.02 6.38
C PHE A 106 -2.82 8.56 7.84
N SER A 107 -1.80 8.93 8.63
CA SER A 107 -1.78 8.68 10.07
C SER A 107 -2.97 9.33 10.77
N ALA A 108 -3.29 10.58 10.41
CA ALA A 108 -4.44 11.28 10.98
C ALA A 108 -5.77 10.59 10.64
N ILE A 109 -5.95 10.13 9.40
CA ILE A 109 -7.13 9.37 8.97
C ILE A 109 -7.26 8.06 9.74
N ARG A 110 -6.15 7.36 9.99
CA ARG A 110 -6.10 6.13 10.80
C ARG A 110 -6.56 6.39 12.24
N VAL A 111 -6.00 7.39 12.89
CA VAL A 111 -6.39 7.77 14.27
C VAL A 111 -7.87 8.15 14.35
N GLN A 112 -8.35 8.97 13.41
CA GLN A 112 -9.77 9.36 13.36
C GLN A 112 -10.69 8.15 13.17
N ALA A 113 -10.31 7.16 12.36
CA ALA A 113 -11.09 5.94 12.19
C ALA A 113 -11.18 5.14 13.49
N LEU A 114 -10.07 5.02 14.24
CA LEU A 114 -10.05 4.35 15.54
C LEU A 114 -10.91 5.09 16.57
N GLU A 115 -10.87 6.43 16.58
CA GLU A 115 -11.63 7.26 17.51
C GLU A 115 -13.12 7.35 17.21
N LEU A 116 -13.54 7.10 15.96
CA LEU A 116 -14.96 7.22 15.55
C LEU A 116 -15.89 6.25 16.30
N GLY A 117 -15.37 5.11 16.77
CA GLY A 117 -16.09 4.15 17.61
C GLY A 117 -15.82 4.29 19.11
N SER A 118 -14.91 5.19 19.53
CA SER A 118 -14.66 5.44 20.94
C SER A 118 -15.75 6.39 21.47
N PRO A 119 -16.35 6.13 22.65
CA PRO A 119 -17.20 7.11 23.29
C PRO A 119 -16.36 8.37 23.50
N ARG A 120 -16.65 9.44 22.76
CA ARG A 120 -15.97 10.73 22.93
C ARG A 120 -16.04 11.08 24.41
N LYS A 121 -14.90 11.09 25.10
CA LYS A 121 -14.80 11.72 26.42
C LYS A 121 -15.10 13.20 26.17
N LYS A 122 -16.35 13.59 26.46
CA LYS A 122 -16.76 14.99 26.61
C LYS A 122 -16.01 15.60 27.79
#